data_AF-A0A815UP28-F1
#
_entry.id   AF-A0A815UP28-F1
#
_cell.length_a   1.000
_cell.length_b   1.000
_cell.length_c   1.000
_cell.angle_alpha   90.00
_cell.angle_beta   90.00
_cell.angle_gamma   90.00
#
_symmetry.space_group_name_H-M   'P 1'
#
loop_
_entity.id
_entity.type
_entity.pdbx_description
1 polymer ?
#
loop_
_entity_poly.entity_id
_entity_poly.type
_entity_poly.pdbx_seq_one_letter_code
_entity_poly.pdbx_strand_id
1 'polypeptide(L)'
;QLIDEYNTESSKSSSLPITFSTLCVNLLDKNSLSIEKNELISAFYCMLNNCNKNNLFMKNNIQQDDLIIQKQSFDNSIQLSYSHMIL
;
A
#
# COMPACT_ATOMS: atom_id res chain seq x y z
N GLN A 1 -4.41 37.65 -1.23
CA GLN A 1 -4.69 37.25 -2.62
C GLN A 1 -3.59 36.26 -2.98
N LEU A 2 -3.76 34.95 -2.73
CA LEU A 2 -4.57 33.95 -3.44
C LEU A 2 -4.10 33.66 -4.86
N ILE A 3 -3.79 32.37 -5.08
CA ILE A 3 -3.71 31.65 -6.35
C ILE A 3 -2.34 31.76 -7.05
N ASP A 4 -1.36 30.92 -6.66
CA ASP A 4 -0.30 30.54 -7.61
C ASP A 4 0.36 29.17 -7.36
N GLU A 5 -0.09 28.38 -6.38
CA GLU A 5 0.42 27.01 -6.18
C GLU A 5 -0.66 25.92 -6.38
N TYR A 6 -1.67 26.21 -7.20
CA TYR A 6 -2.70 25.24 -7.60
C TYR A 6 -2.51 24.66 -9.01
N ASN A 7 -1.42 25.02 -9.72
CA ASN A 7 -1.25 24.72 -11.14
C ASN A 7 0.01 23.92 -11.50
N THR A 8 0.54 23.13 -10.57
CA THR A 8 1.68 22.25 -10.90
C THR A 8 1.59 20.94 -10.15
N GLU A 9 0.72 20.02 -10.60
CA GLU A 9 0.91 18.55 -10.43
C GLU A 9 -0.21 17.67 -11.02
N SER A 10 -1.09 18.21 -11.85
CA SER A 10 -2.14 17.45 -12.55
C SER A 10 -1.65 16.56 -13.70
N SER A 11 -0.34 16.27 -13.78
CA SER A 11 0.24 15.48 -14.86
C SER A 11 1.58 14.82 -14.48
N LYS A 12 1.56 13.85 -13.53
CA LYS A 12 2.55 12.73 -13.37
C LYS A 12 2.45 11.96 -12.02
N SER A 13 1.28 11.78 -11.40
CA SER A 13 1.22 11.12 -10.08
C SER A 13 1.23 9.58 -10.16
N SER A 14 2.31 8.99 -10.69
CA SER A 14 2.71 7.65 -10.26
C SER A 14 3.11 7.77 -8.78
N SER A 15 2.15 7.60 -7.87
CA SER A 15 2.38 7.72 -6.43
C SER A 15 3.61 6.90 -6.04
N LEU A 16 4.59 7.57 -5.41
CA LEU A 16 5.85 6.95 -5.01
C LEU A 16 5.58 5.66 -4.20
N PRO A 17 6.39 4.61 -4.40
CA PRO A 17 6.29 3.41 -3.58
C PRO A 17 6.47 3.75 -2.10
N ILE A 18 5.66 3.13 -1.24
CA ILE A 18 5.74 3.26 0.22
C ILE A 18 6.02 1.90 0.83
N THR A 19 6.73 1.85 1.96
CA THR A 19 6.95 0.59 2.67
C THR A 19 5.98 0.40 3.84
N PHE A 20 5.76 -0.85 4.24
CA PHE A 20 4.93 -1.16 5.40
C PHE A 20 5.53 -0.62 6.70
N SER A 21 6.85 -0.71 6.88
CA SER A 21 7.53 -0.11 8.03
C SER A 21 7.31 1.42 8.08
N THR A 22 7.44 2.12 6.96
CA THR A 22 7.17 3.57 6.87
C THR A 22 5.74 3.91 7.26
N LEU A 23 4.77 3.10 6.82
CA LEU A 23 3.37 3.26 7.24
C LEU A 23 3.22 3.10 8.75
N CYS A 24 3.82 2.07 9.35
CA CYS A 24 3.74 1.83 10.78
C CYS A 24 4.37 2.97 11.59
N VAL A 25 5.56 3.45 11.21
CA VAL A 25 6.23 4.59 11.86
C VAL A 25 5.34 5.83 11.80
N ASN A 26 4.80 6.17 10.63
CA ASN A 26 3.91 7.32 10.47
C ASN A 26 2.63 7.23 11.33
N LEU A 27 2.13 6.02 11.57
CA LEU A 27 0.95 5.80 12.42
C LEU A 27 1.30 5.87 13.91
N LEU A 28 2.47 5.36 14.30
CA LEU A 28 3.01 5.48 15.65
C LEU A 28 3.24 6.94 16.02
N ASP A 29 3.88 7.72 15.13
CA ASP A 29 4.17 9.15 15.33
C ASP A 29 2.88 9.98 15.50
N LYS A 30 1.76 9.51 14.94
CA LYS A 30 0.44 10.12 15.05
C LYS A 30 -0.39 9.57 16.22
N ASN A 31 0.17 8.72 17.09
CA ASN A 31 -0.54 8.01 18.14
C ASN A 31 -1.80 7.27 17.63
N SER A 32 -1.79 6.83 16.38
CA SER A 32 -2.89 6.11 15.72
C SER A 32 -2.67 4.59 15.70
N LEU A 33 -1.52 4.15 16.21
CA LEU A 33 -1.08 2.77 16.32
C LEU A 33 -0.11 2.71 17.52
N SER A 34 -0.07 1.60 18.24
CA SER A 34 0.96 1.28 19.22
C SER A 34 1.91 0.20 18.69
N ILE A 35 3.06 0.03 19.35
CA ILE A 35 4.04 -0.99 18.98
C ILE A 35 3.65 -2.40 19.47
N GLU A 36 2.46 -2.54 20.07
CA GLU A 36 1.97 -3.85 20.51
C GLU A 36 1.77 -4.79 19.32
N LYS A 37 2.21 -6.05 19.49
CA LYS A 37 2.19 -7.06 18.43
C LYS A 37 0.81 -7.22 17.79
N ASN A 38 -0.26 -7.22 18.58
CA ASN A 38 -1.62 -7.42 18.07
C ASN A 38 -2.08 -6.24 17.19
N GLU A 39 -1.65 -5.02 17.51
CA GLU A 39 -1.97 -3.83 16.72
C GLU A 39 -1.17 -3.80 15.42
N LEU A 40 0.11 -4.16 15.45
CA LEU A 40 0.93 -4.31 14.24
C LEU A 40 0.37 -5.37 13.28
N ILE A 41 -0.09 -6.51 13.81
CA ILE A 41 -0.79 -7.55 13.03
C ILE A 41 -2.08 -7.00 12.44
N SER A 42 -2.86 -6.23 13.21
CA SER A 42 -4.10 -5.62 12.74
C SER A 42 -3.83 -4.59 11.62
N ALA A 43 -2.80 -3.75 11.78
CA ALA A 43 -2.34 -2.80 10.77
C ALA A 43 -1.90 -3.52 9.48
N PHE A 44 -1.21 -4.66 9.62
CA PHE A 44 -0.83 -5.51 8.49
C PHE A 44 -2.05 -6.03 7.72
N TYR A 45 -3.06 -6.58 8.42
CA TYR A 45 -4.31 -7.02 7.77
C TYR A 45 -5.08 -5.85 7.13
N CYS A 46 -5.11 -4.69 7.77
CA CYS A 46 -5.68 -3.48 7.20
C CYS A 46 -4.97 -3.08 5.91
N MET A 47 -3.63 -3.15 5.87
CA MET A 47 -2.85 -2.90 4.66
C MET A 47 -3.22 -3.89 3.55
N LEU A 48 -3.28 -5.19 3.84
CA LEU A 48 -3.66 -6.22 2.84
C LEU A 48 -5.05 -5.94 2.25
N ASN A 49 -6.03 -5.65 3.10
CA ASN A 49 -7.38 -5.31 2.68
C ASN A 49 -7.41 -4.03 1.84
N ASN A 50 -6.65 -3.01 2.21
CA ASN A 50 -6.56 -1.77 1.44
C ASN A 50 -5.88 -1.98 0.09
N CYS A 51 -4.84 -2.82 0.03
CA CYS A 51 -4.20 -3.14 -1.24
C CYS A 51 -5.16 -3.84 -2.20
N ASN A 52 -5.92 -4.82 -1.69
CA ASN A 52 -6.94 -5.50 -2.48
C ASN A 52 -8.05 -4.55 -2.96
N LYS A 53 -8.61 -3.72 -2.06
CA LYS A 53 -9.70 -2.79 -2.40
C LYS A 53 -9.31 -1.73 -3.41
N ASN A 54 -8.05 -1.28 -3.38
CA ASN A 54 -7.57 -0.17 -4.20
C ASN A 54 -6.69 -0.63 -5.38
N ASN A 55 -6.64 -1.94 -5.66
CA ASN A 55 -5.78 -2.52 -6.69
C ASN A 55 -4.31 -2.04 -6.56
N LEU A 56 -3.76 -2.10 -5.35
CA LEU A 56 -2.36 -1.79 -5.11
C LEU A 56 -1.52 -3.07 -5.23
N PHE A 57 -0.35 -2.93 -5.81
CA PHE A 57 0.62 -4.01 -5.91
C PHE A 57 1.53 -4.02 -4.68
N MET A 58 1.82 -5.22 -4.19
CA MET A 58 2.72 -5.45 -3.07
C MET A 58 3.86 -6.35 -3.50
N LYS A 59 5.09 -5.99 -3.16
CA LYS A 59 6.29 -6.80 -3.41
C LYS A 59 7.18 -6.87 -2.18
N ASN A 60 7.89 -7.98 -2.05
CA ASN A 60 8.89 -8.15 -1.03
C ASN A 60 10.14 -7.29 -1.32
N ASN A 61 10.65 -6.62 -0.30
CA ASN A 61 11.92 -5.90 -0.28
C ASN A 61 12.91 -6.66 0.59
N ILE A 62 13.56 -7.66 -0.01
CA ILE A 62 14.48 -8.59 0.69
C ILE A 62 15.66 -7.84 1.34
N GLN A 63 16.09 -6.71 0.79
CA GLN A 63 17.23 -5.96 1.32
C GLN A 63 16.93 -5.29 2.68
N GLN A 64 15.66 -4.96 2.93
CA GLN A 64 15.22 -4.27 4.14
C GLN A 64 14.27 -5.11 5.00
N ASP A 65 14.06 -6.37 4.63
CA ASP A 65 13.08 -7.27 5.25
C ASP A 65 11.69 -6.63 5.41
N ASP A 66 11.20 -6.04 4.32
CA ASP A 66 10.01 -5.18 4.32
C ASP A 66 9.12 -5.40 3.09
N LEU A 67 7.95 -4.77 3.07
CA LEU A 67 6.99 -4.84 1.98
C LEU A 67 6.84 -3.47 1.33
N ILE A 68 7.03 -3.42 0.01
CA ILE A 68 6.78 -2.22 -0.79
C ILE A 68 5.37 -2.30 -1.36
N ILE A 69 4.59 -1.24 -1.14
CA ILE A 69 3.26 -1.00 -1.70
C ILE A 69 3.36 0.10 -2.75
N GLN A 70 2.79 -0.13 -3.93
CA GLN A 70 2.79 0.85 -5.01
C GLN A 70 1.53 0.72 -5.86
N LYS A 71 1.13 1.81 -6.52
CA LYS A 71 0.13 1.73 -7.59
C LYS A 71 0.75 1.03 -8.79
N GLN A 72 0.01 0.12 -9.41
CA GLN A 72 0.39 -0.51 -10.65
C GLN A 72 -0.83 -0.51 -11.59
N SER A 73 -0.64 -0.04 -12.81
CA SER A 73 -1.63 -0.26 -13.87
C SER A 73 -1.61 -1.75 -14.22
N PHE A 74 -2.69 -2.46 -13.92
CA PHE A 74 -2.88 -3.83 -14.39
C PHE A 74 -3.44 -3.75 -15.82
N ASP A 75 -2.58 -3.55 -16.81
CA ASP A 75 -3.00 -3.45 -18.22
C ASP A 75 -3.61 -4.77 -18.73
N ASN A 76 -3.39 -5.88 -18.01
CA ASN A 76 -4.03 -7.18 -18.26
C ASN A 76 -4.43 -7.82 -16.91
N SER A 77 -5.69 -7.67 -16.51
CA SER A 77 -6.22 -8.42 -15.39
C SER A 77 -6.46 -9.87 -15.81
N ILE A 78 -5.56 -10.77 -15.42
CA ILE A 78 -5.88 -12.20 -15.46
C ILE A 78 -6.88 -12.44 -14.34
N GLN A 79 -8.14 -12.68 -14.71
CA GLN A 79 -9.16 -13.12 -13.78
C GLN A 79 -8.66 -14.42 -13.12
N LEU A 80 -8.57 -14.45 -11.79
CA LEU A 80 -8.35 -15.70 -11.05
C LEU A 80 -9.62 -16.55 -11.20
N SER A 81 -9.76 -17.27 -12.31
CA SER A 81 -10.70 -18.37 -12.40
C SER A 81 -10.21 -19.46 -11.45
N TYR A 82 -11.02 -19.78 -10.45
CA TYR A 82 -10.83 -20.93 -9.55
C TYR A 82 -10.71 -22.21 -10.40
N SER A 83 -9.50 -22.52 -10.82
CA SER A 83 -9.21 -23.64 -11.71
C SER A 83 -8.43 -24.71 -10.97
N HIS A 84 -8.74 -24.97 -9.71
CA HIS A 84 -8.32 -26.20 -9.02
C HIS A 84 -9.54 -26.70 -8.22
N MET A 85 -10.40 -27.45 -8.91
CA MET A 85 -11.07 -28.55 -8.23
C MET A 85 -9.97 -29.48 -7.73
N ILE A 86 -9.73 -29.47 -6.42
CA ILE A 86 -9.04 -30.57 -5.77
C ILE A 86 -10.07 -31.73 -5.77
N LEU A 87 -9.86 -32.69 -6.68
CA LEU A 87 -10.45 -34.02 -6.60
C LEU A 87 -9.62 -34.87 -5.63
#